data_AF-U3LP76-F1
#
_entry.id   AF-U3LP76-F1
#
_cell.length_a   1.000
_cell.length_b   1.000
_cell.length_c   1.000
_cell.angle_alpha   90.00
_cell.angle_beta   90.00
_cell.angle_gamma   90.00
#
_symmetry.space_group_name_H-M   'P 1'
#
loop_
_entity.id
_entity.type
_entity.pdbx_description
1 polymer ?
#
loop_
_entity_poly.entity_id
_entity_poly.type
_entity_poly.pdbx_seq_one_letter_code
_entity_poly.pdbx_strand_id
1 'polypeptide(L)'
;PLSLEGSILRAPHGCHALYMANMGSIASLVMAVTINEDEDEVKSDPSSGKRLWGLVVCHHTSSRFIPFPLRYACELLVQVFGIQINKEVELAAQIRESHILRIQTVLCDMLLRDSPVAIVTQSPNVMDLVKCDGAALYYKGQVWLLGITPAEEQIKNI
;
A
#
# COMPACT_ATOMS: atom_id res chain seq x y z
N PRO A 1 3.81 24.60 29.85
CA PRO A 1 2.49 24.51 29.18
C PRO A 1 1.86 23.13 29.45
N LEU A 2 0.54 23.04 29.62
CA LEU A 2 -0.17 21.77 29.79
C LEU A 2 -0.35 21.07 28.43
N SER A 3 -0.10 19.76 28.35
CA SER A 3 -0.39 18.98 27.13
C SER A 3 -1.90 18.82 26.95
N LEU A 4 -2.40 19.11 25.75
CA LEU A 4 -3.81 19.00 25.36
C LEU A 4 -4.02 17.93 24.28
N GLU A 5 -3.08 17.01 24.09
CA GLU A 5 -3.13 16.00 23.02
C GLU A 5 -4.38 15.12 23.10
N GLY A 6 -4.82 14.73 24.30
CA GLY A 6 -6.06 13.98 24.52
C GLY A 6 -7.32 14.83 24.64
N SER A 7 -7.23 16.16 24.48
CA SER A 7 -8.39 17.05 24.65
C SER A 7 -9.20 17.17 23.36
N ILE A 8 -10.47 16.77 23.43
CA ILE A 8 -11.43 16.91 22.32
C ILE A 8 -11.79 18.38 21.99
N LEU A 9 -11.46 19.33 22.87
CA LEU A 9 -11.73 20.77 22.69
C LEU A 9 -10.46 21.55 22.31
N ARG A 10 -9.36 20.86 21.99
CA ARG A 10 -8.12 21.51 21.55
C ARG A 10 -8.39 22.32 20.28
N ALA A 11 -8.03 23.61 20.31
CA ALA A 11 -8.14 24.47 19.14
C ALA A 11 -7.24 23.94 17.99
N PRO A 12 -7.71 23.98 16.73
CA PRO A 12 -6.88 23.64 15.59
C PRO A 12 -5.77 24.69 15.43
N HIS A 13 -4.67 24.28 14.79
CA HIS A 13 -3.63 25.22 14.43
C HIS A 13 -4.13 26.24 13.38
N GLY A 14 -3.65 27.48 13.42
CA GLY A 14 -4.15 28.57 12.57
C GLY A 14 -4.06 28.29 11.07
N CYS A 15 -3.02 27.58 10.63
CA CYS A 15 -2.91 27.17 9.21
C CYS A 15 -4.03 26.23 8.76
N HIS A 16 -4.50 25.34 9.65
CA HIS A 16 -5.61 24.45 9.33
C HIS A 16 -6.94 25.19 9.30
N ALA A 17 -7.14 26.18 10.19
CA ALA A 17 -8.32 27.04 10.13
C ALA A 17 -8.42 27.82 8.81
N LEU A 18 -7.29 28.36 8.32
CA LEU A 18 -7.25 29.03 7.02
C LEU A 18 -7.50 28.05 5.86
N TYR A 19 -6.95 26.84 5.92
CA TYR A 19 -7.22 25.79 4.94
C TYR A 19 -8.72 25.44 4.85
N MET A 20 -9.38 25.27 6.00
CA MET A 20 -10.82 25.00 6.08
C MET A 20 -11.64 26.14 5.47
N ALA A 21 -11.28 27.40 5.76
CA ALA A 21 -11.92 28.57 5.18
C ALA A 21 -11.76 28.62 3.64
N ASN A 22 -10.55 28.34 3.13
CA ASN A 22 -10.27 28.30 1.69
C ASN A 22 -11.03 27.17 0.98
N MET A 23 -11.29 26.05 1.66
CA MET A 23 -12.14 24.97 1.15
C MET A 23 -13.65 25.26 1.23
N GLY A 24 -14.06 26.35 1.88
CA GLY A 24 -15.48 26.64 2.12
C GLY A 24 -16.13 25.72 3.16
N SER A 25 -15.34 25.11 4.05
CA SER A 25 -15.83 24.25 5.12
C SER A 25 -15.77 24.95 6.47
N ILE A 26 -16.90 25.02 7.16
CA ILE A 26 -17.06 25.71 8.45
C ILE A 26 -16.90 24.75 9.64
N ALA A 27 -17.30 23.49 9.47
CA ALA A 27 -17.13 22.46 10.50
C ALA A 27 -16.56 21.18 9.90
N SER A 28 -15.72 20.49 10.67
CA SER A 28 -15.20 19.18 10.32
C SER A 28 -15.22 18.20 11.49
N LEU A 29 -15.31 16.91 11.14
CA LEU A 29 -15.03 15.79 12.04
C LEU A 29 -14.04 14.88 11.30
N VAL A 30 -12.93 14.54 11.95
CA VAL A 30 -11.89 13.70 11.37
C VAL A 30 -11.64 12.52 12.29
N MET A 31 -11.61 11.32 11.74
CA MET A 31 -11.34 10.07 12.46
C MET A 31 -10.23 9.30 11.76
N ALA A 32 -9.29 8.76 12.54
CA ALA A 32 -8.17 8.00 12.03
C ALA A 32 -8.57 6.56 11.69
N VAL A 33 -8.22 6.11 10.48
CA VAL A 33 -8.29 4.71 10.09
C VAL A 33 -6.92 4.09 10.34
N THR A 34 -6.84 3.20 11.33
CA THR A 34 -5.61 2.47 11.64
C THR A 34 -5.71 1.03 11.21
N ILE A 35 -4.65 0.51 10.61
CA ILE A 35 -4.51 -0.89 10.23
C ILE A 35 -3.30 -1.50 10.95
N ASN A 36 -3.19 -2.82 10.98
CA ASN A 36 -2.02 -3.47 11.57
C ASN A 36 -0.79 -3.19 10.70
N GLU A 37 0.37 -3.10 11.34
CA GLU A 37 1.64 -3.03 10.62
C GLU A 37 2.13 -4.45 10.34
N ASP A 38 2.58 -4.69 9.10
CA ASP A 38 3.21 -5.94 8.70
C ASP A 38 4.54 -6.10 9.47
N GLU A 39 4.80 -7.27 10.03
CA GLU A 39 5.99 -7.56 10.85
C GLU A 39 7.32 -7.47 10.07
N ASP A 40 7.26 -7.37 8.74
CA ASP A 40 8.42 -7.38 7.83
C ASP A 40 9.07 -6.00 7.61
N GLU A 41 8.48 -4.91 8.10
CA GLU A 41 9.14 -3.60 8.09
C GLU A 41 10.12 -3.49 9.26
N VAL A 42 11.42 -3.37 8.95
CA VAL A 42 12.50 -3.13 9.94
C VAL A 42 12.15 -1.88 10.77
N LYS A 43 11.84 -2.06 12.06
CA LYS A 43 11.44 -0.95 12.94
C LYS A 43 12.41 -0.67 14.07
N SER A 44 12.49 0.63 14.36
CA SER A 44 13.18 1.26 15.49
C SER A 44 12.35 1.33 16.77
N ASP A 45 11.06 0.99 16.73
CA ASP A 45 10.17 0.98 17.90
C ASP A 45 9.29 -0.30 17.94
N PRO A 46 9.47 -1.19 18.93
CA PRO A 46 8.70 -2.43 19.07
C PRO A 46 7.25 -2.25 19.54
N SER A 47 6.80 -1.01 19.82
CA SER A 47 5.54 -0.76 20.53
C SER A 47 4.32 -0.40 19.67
N SER A 48 4.47 -0.10 18.37
CA SER A 48 3.33 0.19 17.49
C SER A 48 2.96 -1.04 16.65
N GLY A 49 1.91 -1.76 17.04
CA GLY A 49 1.32 -2.81 16.19
C GLY A 49 0.33 -2.25 15.15
N LYS A 50 0.20 -0.93 15.04
CA LYS A 50 -0.80 -0.25 14.21
C LYS A 50 -0.21 0.98 13.55
N ARG A 51 -0.43 1.11 12.24
CA ARG A 51 -0.14 2.33 11.47
C ARG A 51 -1.41 3.09 11.12
N LEU A 52 -1.24 4.40 10.92
CA LEU A 52 -2.25 5.23 10.26
C LEU A 52 -2.31 4.86 8.78
N TRP A 53 -3.43 4.30 8.34
CA TRP A 53 -3.69 3.98 6.93
C TRP A 53 -4.27 5.18 6.19
N GLY A 54 -5.16 5.92 6.85
CA GLY A 54 -5.87 7.04 6.26
C GLY A 54 -6.82 7.72 7.23
N LEU A 55 -7.66 8.61 6.73
CA LEU A 55 -8.61 9.39 7.51
C LEU A 55 -10.01 9.30 6.91
N VAL A 56 -11.03 9.22 7.77
CA VAL A 56 -12.41 9.57 7.40
C VAL A 56 -12.63 11.02 7.78
N VAL A 57 -12.87 11.86 6.77
CA VAL A 57 -13.01 13.31 6.92
C VAL A 57 -14.43 13.72 6.52
N CYS A 58 -15.15 14.29 7.48
CA CYS A 58 -16.47 14.88 7.25
C CYS A 58 -16.35 16.40 7.23
N HIS A 59 -16.99 17.06 6.26
CA HIS A 59 -17.06 18.51 6.14
C HIS A 59 -18.52 18.98 6.17
N HIS A 60 -18.73 20.19 6.70
CA HIS A 60 -20.01 20.87 6.67
C HIS A 60 -19.81 22.35 6.31
N THR A 61 -20.71 22.91 5.50
CA THR A 61 -20.69 24.32 5.06
C THR A 61 -21.33 25.27 6.07
N SER A 62 -21.85 24.75 7.18
CA SER A 62 -22.37 25.51 8.31
C SER A 62 -21.90 24.93 9.63
N SER A 63 -21.97 25.72 10.71
CA SER A 63 -21.62 25.26 12.05
C SER A 63 -22.43 24.04 12.45
N ARG A 64 -21.75 22.98 12.92
CA ARG A 64 -22.37 21.71 13.28
C ARG A 64 -21.73 21.14 14.54
N PHE A 65 -22.52 21.04 15.60
CA PHE A 65 -22.14 20.32 16.80
C PHE A 65 -22.61 18.86 16.72
N ILE A 66 -21.69 17.92 16.97
CA ILE A 66 -21.98 16.48 16.99
C ILE A 66 -21.83 16.02 18.44
N PRO A 67 -22.88 15.48 19.10
CA PRO A 67 -22.78 15.06 20.50
C PRO A 67 -21.85 13.87 20.67
N PHE A 68 -21.27 13.72 21.87
CA PHE A 68 -20.27 12.67 22.15
C PHE A 68 -20.74 11.25 21.80
N PRO A 69 -21.96 10.79 22.13
CA PRO A 69 -22.39 9.44 21.80
C PRO A 69 -22.34 9.13 20.30
N LEU A 70 -22.63 10.14 19.45
CA LEU A 70 -22.57 9.98 18.00
C LEU A 70 -21.13 9.92 17.51
N ARG A 71 -20.24 10.76 18.05
CA ARG A 71 -18.79 10.70 17.71
C ARG A 71 -18.19 9.34 18.09
N TYR A 72 -18.56 8.82 19.25
CA TYR A 72 -18.11 7.49 19.71
C TYR A 72 -18.64 6.36 18.83
N ALA A 73 -19.91 6.43 18.42
CA ALA A 73 -20.46 5.47 17.46
C ALA A 73 -19.73 5.50 16.11
N CYS A 74 -19.40 6.70 15.61
CA CYS A 74 -18.61 6.84 14.38
C CYS A 74 -17.18 6.29 14.56
N GLU A 75 -16.55 6.52 15.71
CA GLU A 75 -15.22 5.99 16.01
C GLU A 75 -15.21 4.45 15.98
N LEU A 76 -16.19 3.81 16.62
CA LEU A 76 -16.35 2.35 16.56
C LEU A 76 -16.55 1.84 15.13
N LEU A 77 -17.36 2.55 14.33
CA LEU A 77 -17.56 2.20 12.92
C LEU A 77 -16.23 2.28 12.13
N VAL A 78 -15.42 3.31 12.38
CA VAL A 78 -14.11 3.48 11.75
C VAL A 78 -13.12 2.41 12.20
N GLN A 79 -13.17 1.95 13.45
CA GLN A 79 -12.37 0.82 13.92
C GLN A 79 -12.75 -0.49 13.19
N VAL A 80 -14.05 -0.78 13.04
CA VAL A 80 -14.54 -1.94 12.28
C VAL A 80 -14.13 -1.83 10.81
N PHE A 81 -14.20 -0.63 10.22
CA PHE A 81 -13.72 -0.36 8.88
C PHE A 81 -12.22 -0.67 8.72
N GLY A 82 -11.39 -0.26 9.68
CA GLY A 82 -9.96 -0.59 9.71
C GLY A 82 -9.68 -2.10 9.76
N ILE A 83 -10.47 -2.86 10.53
CA ILE A 83 -10.38 -4.33 10.57
C ILE A 83 -10.71 -4.93 9.19
N GLN A 84 -11.74 -4.44 8.51
CA GLN A 84 -12.08 -4.93 7.18
C GLN A 84 -10.98 -4.61 6.16
N ILE A 85 -10.37 -3.41 6.22
CA ILE A 85 -9.23 -3.07 5.35
C ILE A 85 -8.06 -4.02 5.59
N ASN A 86 -7.69 -4.27 6.85
CA ASN A 86 -6.64 -5.24 7.18
C ASN A 86 -6.88 -6.58 6.48
N LYS A 87 -8.10 -7.12 6.61
CA LYS A 87 -8.47 -8.40 6.00
C LYS A 87 -8.33 -8.38 4.47
N GLU A 88 -8.78 -7.33 3.80
CA GLU A 88 -8.66 -7.22 2.34
C GLU A 88 -7.19 -7.10 1.90
N VAL A 89 -6.38 -6.36 2.65
CA VAL A 89 -4.93 -6.22 2.38
C VAL A 89 -4.21 -7.56 2.56
N GLU A 90 -4.46 -8.26 3.67
CA GLU A 90 -3.90 -9.58 3.95
C GLU A 90 -4.31 -10.62 2.89
N LEU A 91 -5.59 -10.65 2.50
CA LEU A 91 -6.07 -11.54 1.44
C LEU A 91 -5.41 -11.24 0.09
N ALA A 92 -5.26 -9.97 -0.27
CA ALA A 92 -4.57 -9.58 -1.50
C ALA A 92 -3.07 -9.96 -1.47
N ALA A 93 -2.42 -9.87 -0.31
CA ALA A 93 -1.04 -10.32 -0.12
C ALA A 93 -0.93 -11.85 -0.26
N GLN A 94 -1.80 -12.62 0.39
CA GLN A 94 -1.84 -14.09 0.31
C GLN A 94 -2.06 -14.58 -1.12
N ILE A 95 -2.99 -13.97 -1.87
CA ILE A 95 -3.24 -14.32 -3.28
C ILE A 95 -1.99 -14.05 -4.12
N ARG A 96 -1.32 -12.92 -3.89
CA ARG A 96 -0.09 -12.56 -4.60
C ARG A 96 1.05 -13.54 -4.28
N GLU A 97 1.26 -13.86 -3.01
CA GLU A 97 2.29 -14.78 -2.55
C GLU A 97 2.07 -16.18 -3.12
N SER A 98 0.83 -16.69 -3.07
CA SER A 98 0.46 -17.96 -3.68
C SER A 98 0.72 -17.99 -5.19
N HIS A 99 0.41 -16.88 -5.89
CA HIS A 99 0.73 -16.73 -7.30
C HIS A 99 2.24 -16.78 -7.55
N ILE A 100 3.02 -16.01 -6.80
CA ILE A 100 4.48 -15.96 -6.89
C ILE A 100 5.09 -17.34 -6.65
N LEU A 101 4.73 -18.04 -5.57
CA LEU A 101 5.25 -19.37 -5.24
C LEU A 101 4.96 -20.41 -6.34
N ARG A 102 3.76 -20.35 -6.93
CA ARG A 102 3.40 -21.23 -8.05
C ARG A 102 4.28 -20.99 -9.28
N ILE A 103 4.47 -19.73 -9.67
CA ILE A 103 5.30 -19.37 -10.83
C ILE A 103 6.78 -19.69 -10.55
N GLN A 104 7.29 -19.35 -9.36
CA GLN A 104 8.66 -19.66 -8.96
C GLN A 104 8.95 -21.16 -9.03
N THR A 105 8.01 -22.01 -8.56
CA THR A 105 8.18 -23.47 -8.61
C THR A 105 8.36 -23.95 -10.06
N VAL A 106 7.56 -23.44 -11.00
CA VAL A 106 7.65 -23.81 -12.42
C VAL A 106 8.94 -23.28 -13.05
N LEU A 107 9.29 -22.01 -12.81
CA LEU A 107 10.53 -21.42 -13.33
C LEU A 107 11.78 -22.11 -12.78
N CYS A 108 11.79 -22.49 -11.49
CA CYS A 108 12.87 -23.27 -10.90
C CYS A 108 13.00 -24.65 -11.53
N ASP A 109 11.89 -25.34 -11.82
CA ASP A 109 11.93 -26.64 -12.52
C ASP A 109 12.48 -26.49 -13.95
N MET A 110 12.09 -25.43 -14.68
CA MET A 110 12.64 -25.10 -16.00
C MET A 110 14.15 -24.83 -15.93
N LEU A 111 14.62 -24.08 -14.93
CA LEU A 111 16.05 -23.80 -14.75
C LEU A 111 16.87 -25.07 -14.44
N LEU A 112 16.28 -26.04 -13.76
CA LEU A 112 16.94 -27.29 -13.38
C LEU A 112 16.93 -28.35 -14.48
N ARG A 113 15.88 -28.40 -15.31
CA ARG A 113 15.70 -29.45 -16.33
C ARG A 113 16.03 -29.00 -17.75
N ASP A 114 15.82 -27.72 -18.07
CA ASP A 114 15.97 -27.17 -19.41
C ASP A 114 17.17 -26.19 -19.50
N SER A 115 17.12 -25.29 -20.49
CA SER A 115 18.08 -24.20 -20.65
C SER A 115 17.68 -22.99 -19.79
N PRO A 116 18.63 -22.20 -19.25
CA PRO A 116 18.36 -20.94 -18.56
C PRO A 116 17.50 -19.94 -19.36
N VAL A 117 17.47 -20.10 -20.68
CA VAL A 117 16.68 -19.29 -21.61
C VAL A 117 15.17 -19.61 -21.53
N ALA A 118 14.79 -20.78 -21.02
CA ALA A 118 13.40 -21.25 -20.93
C ALA A 118 12.50 -20.30 -20.11
N ILE A 119 13.05 -19.63 -19.09
CA ILE A 119 12.32 -18.66 -18.27
C ILE A 119 11.85 -17.42 -19.04
N VAL A 120 12.37 -17.20 -20.24
CA VAL A 120 11.98 -16.10 -21.14
C VAL A 120 11.22 -16.63 -22.37
N THR A 121 11.55 -17.82 -22.86
CA THR A 121 10.99 -18.35 -24.11
C THR A 121 9.76 -19.23 -23.93
N GLN A 122 9.50 -19.76 -22.74
CA GLN A 122 8.34 -20.62 -22.44
C GLN A 122 7.26 -19.86 -21.66
N SER A 123 6.12 -20.51 -21.42
CA SER A 123 5.02 -19.98 -20.61
C SER A 123 4.72 -20.97 -19.47
N PRO A 124 4.62 -20.53 -18.20
CA PRO A 124 4.81 -19.16 -17.72
C PRO A 124 6.27 -18.69 -17.82
N ASN A 125 6.49 -17.37 -17.91
CA ASN A 125 7.80 -16.72 -17.99
C ASN A 125 8.06 -15.76 -16.82
N VAL A 126 9.22 -15.11 -16.82
CA VAL A 126 9.63 -14.15 -15.80
C VAL A 126 8.69 -12.93 -15.65
N MET A 127 7.96 -12.53 -16.70
CA MET A 127 6.97 -11.45 -16.61
C MET A 127 5.68 -11.89 -15.90
N ASP A 128 5.42 -13.20 -15.78
CA ASP A 128 4.33 -13.71 -14.95
C ASP A 128 4.70 -13.70 -13.45
N LEU A 129 6.00 -13.69 -13.14
CA LEU A 129 6.50 -13.61 -11.78
C LEU A 129 6.48 -12.17 -11.24
N VAL A 130 6.88 -11.20 -12.06
CA VAL A 130 6.95 -9.79 -11.70
C VAL A 130 6.12 -8.99 -12.69
N LYS A 131 5.21 -8.16 -12.18
CA LYS A 131 4.41 -7.26 -13.02
C LYS A 131 5.31 -6.21 -13.68
N CYS A 132 5.67 -6.43 -14.93
CA CYS A 132 6.44 -5.50 -15.75
C CYS A 132 5.94 -5.50 -17.20
N ASP A 133 6.34 -4.46 -17.95
CA ASP A 133 5.99 -4.32 -19.37
C ASP A 133 6.95 -5.07 -20.30
N GLY A 134 8.13 -5.42 -19.81
CA GLY A 134 9.11 -6.23 -20.52
C GLY A 134 10.20 -6.79 -19.61
N ALA A 135 10.94 -7.77 -20.12
CA ALA A 135 12.07 -8.40 -19.49
C ALA A 135 13.16 -8.72 -20.52
N ALA A 136 14.42 -8.66 -20.09
CA ALA A 136 15.57 -9.06 -20.91
C ALA A 136 16.46 -10.02 -20.11
N LEU A 137 16.89 -11.11 -20.75
CA LEU A 137 17.91 -12.03 -20.22
C LEU A 137 19.19 -11.82 -21.03
N TYR A 138 20.29 -11.52 -20.35
CA TYR A 138 21.63 -11.54 -20.95
C TYR A 138 22.40 -12.73 -20.40
N TYR A 139 22.72 -13.69 -21.28
CA TYR A 139 23.39 -14.93 -20.89
C TYR A 139 24.33 -15.40 -22.00
N LYS A 140 25.57 -15.72 -21.64
CA LYS A 140 26.62 -16.15 -22.60
C LYS A 140 26.81 -15.24 -23.82
N GLY A 141 26.71 -13.92 -23.64
CA GLY A 141 26.90 -12.94 -24.70
C GLY A 141 25.72 -12.76 -25.66
N GLN A 142 24.61 -13.46 -25.41
CA GLN A 142 23.36 -13.33 -26.15
C GLN A 142 22.29 -12.65 -25.30
N VAL A 143 21.40 -11.90 -25.96
CA VAL A 143 20.29 -11.18 -25.34
C VAL A 143 18.97 -11.81 -25.83
N TRP A 144 18.09 -12.13 -24.88
CA TRP A 144 16.71 -12.53 -25.14
C TRP A 144 15.78 -11.47 -24.61
N LEU A 145 14.88 -10.99 -25.47
CA LEU A 145 13.93 -9.91 -25.17
C LEU A 145 12.52 -10.46 -25.09
N LEU A 146 11.75 -9.94 -24.14
CA LEU A 146 10.35 -10.30 -23.92
C LEU A 146 9.55 -9.05 -23.58
N GLY A 147 8.43 -8.82 -24.28
CA GLY A 147 7.61 -7.63 -24.09
C GLY A 147 8.28 -6.34 -24.59
N ILE A 148 7.95 -5.22 -23.94
CA ILE A 148 8.45 -3.88 -24.28
C ILE A 148 9.82 -3.70 -23.64
N THR A 149 10.87 -3.72 -24.46
CA THR A 149 12.27 -3.65 -24.00
C THR A 149 13.06 -2.63 -24.82
N PRO A 150 14.13 -2.03 -24.27
CA PRO A 150 15.09 -1.27 -25.06
C PRO A 150 15.75 -2.14 -26.13
N ALA A 151 16.35 -1.51 -27.14
CA ALA A 151 17.10 -2.25 -28.16
C ALA A 151 18.32 -2.96 -27.55
N GLU A 152 18.79 -4.02 -28.21
CA GLU A 152 19.92 -4.83 -27.72
C GLU A 152 21.18 -3.98 -27.43
N GLU A 153 21.47 -3.01 -28.28
CA GLU A 153 22.59 -2.07 -28.09
C GLU A 153 22.43 -1.20 -26.84
N GLN A 154 21.19 -0.81 -26.53
CA GLN A 154 20.91 -0.01 -25.33
C GLN A 154 21.06 -0.87 -24.08
N ILE A 155 20.62 -2.13 -24.12
CA ILE A 155 20.76 -3.08 -23.00
C ILE A 155 22.22 -3.38 -22.69
N LYS A 156 23.08 -3.49 -23.71
CA LYS A 156 24.54 -3.69 -23.52
C LYS A 156 25.24 -2.46 -22.92
N ASN A 157 24.58 -1.31 -22.87
CA ASN A 157 25.10 -0.05 -22.34
C ASN A 157 24.50 0.36 -20.98
N ILE A 158 23.69 -0.51 -20.35
CA ILE A 158 23.19 -0.34 -18.96
C ILE A 158 24.24 -0.86 -17.98
#